data_AF-A0A8C5H6V0-F1
#
_entry.id   AF-A0A8C5H6V0-F1
#
_cell.length_a   1.000
_cell.length_b   1.000
_cell.length_c   1.000
_cell.angle_alpha   90.00
_cell.angle_beta   90.00
_cell.angle_gamma   90.00
#
_symmetry.space_group_name_H-M   'P 1'
#
loop_
_entity.id
_entity.type
_entity.pdbx_description
1 polymer ?
#
loop_
_entity_poly.entity_id
_entity_poly.type
_entity_poly.pdbx_seq_one_letter_code
_entity_poly.pdbx_strand_id
1 'polypeptide(L)'
;MGNRGMEDLIPLVNKLQDAFSSIGHSCNLDLPQIAVVGGQSAGKSSVLENFVGRDFLPRGSGIVTRRPLVLQLISATAEWGEFLHCKGKKFTDFDEIRQEIEAETDRVTGANKGISPVPINLRVYSPHVLNLTLIDLPGITKVPVGDQPVDIEQQIREMIMQFITRESCLILAVTPANTDLANSDALKLAKDVDPQGLRTIGVITKLDLMDEGTDARDVLENKLLPLRRGYIGVVNRSQKDIDGKKDIKAALEAERKFFLSHPSYRHMAEKMGTPRLQRVLNEVRDPLLAPDPPVENYWYRFY
;
A
#
# COMPACT_ATOMS: atom_id res chain seq x y z
N MET A 1 -11.36 17.62 19.51
CA MET A 1 -10.25 18.61 19.51
C MET A 1 -9.15 18.00 18.66
N GLY A 2 -8.91 18.52 17.46
CA GLY A 2 -7.99 17.93 16.47
C GLY A 2 -6.54 18.36 16.71
N ASN A 3 -5.63 17.40 16.62
CA ASN A 3 -4.22 17.54 16.99
C ASN A 3 -3.41 18.38 15.96
N ARG A 4 -3.26 19.68 16.23
CA ARG A 4 -2.42 20.61 15.45
C ARG A 4 -0.96 20.16 15.24
N GLY A 5 -0.38 19.44 16.20
CA GLY A 5 1.06 19.13 16.18
C GLY A 5 1.51 18.21 15.03
N MET A 6 0.64 17.31 14.56
CA MET A 6 0.99 16.38 13.47
C MET A 6 0.67 16.95 12.08
N GLU A 7 -0.34 17.81 11.99
CA GLU A 7 -0.66 18.58 10.77
C GLU A 7 0.50 19.51 10.38
N ASP A 8 1.23 20.06 11.36
CA ASP A 8 2.41 20.91 11.14
C ASP A 8 3.70 20.13 10.85
N LEU A 9 3.80 18.88 11.32
CA LEU A 9 5.01 18.05 11.15
C LEU A 9 5.15 17.53 9.71
N ILE A 10 4.04 17.15 9.08
CA ILE A 10 4.02 16.53 7.75
C ILE A 10 4.59 17.45 6.65
N PRO A 11 4.22 18.75 6.57
CA PRO A 11 4.82 19.67 5.61
C PRO A 11 6.33 19.87 5.83
N LEU A 12 6.78 19.91 7.08
CA LEU A 12 8.20 20.09 7.43
C LEU A 12 9.02 18.88 6.99
N VAL A 13 8.49 17.70 7.30
CA VAL A 13 9.02 16.40 6.91
C VAL A 13 9.12 16.25 5.39
N ASN A 14 8.07 16.61 4.67
CA ASN A 14 8.03 16.54 3.21
C ASN A 14 9.05 17.50 2.58
N LYS A 15 9.20 18.71 3.13
CA LYS A 15 10.24 19.67 2.69
C LYS A 15 11.66 19.13 2.91
N LEU A 16 11.90 18.47 4.03
CA LEU A 16 13.20 17.83 4.29
C LEU A 16 13.47 16.71 3.27
N GLN A 17 12.52 15.80 3.04
CA GLN A 17 12.68 14.73 2.04
C GLN A 17 12.99 15.25 0.63
N ASP A 18 12.34 16.34 0.20
CA ASP A 18 12.61 16.97 -1.09
C ASP A 18 14.01 17.57 -1.17
N ALA A 19 14.43 18.27 -0.11
CA ALA A 19 15.74 18.89 -0.03
C ALA A 19 16.83 17.83 -0.17
N PHE A 20 16.70 16.72 0.55
CA PHE A 20 17.65 15.62 0.49
C PHE A 20 17.65 14.87 -0.85
N SER A 21 16.47 14.61 -1.41
CA SER A 21 16.34 14.01 -2.75
C SER A 21 16.98 14.90 -3.82
N SER A 22 16.92 16.23 -3.67
CA SER A 22 17.52 17.17 -4.63
C SER A 22 19.04 17.29 -4.56
N ILE A 23 19.65 16.93 -3.42
CA ILE A 23 21.11 17.00 -3.19
C ILE A 23 21.79 15.65 -3.52
N GLY A 24 21.01 14.62 -3.89
CA GLY A 24 21.54 13.27 -4.14
C GLY A 24 22.03 12.59 -2.85
N HIS A 25 21.57 13.06 -1.69
CA HIS A 25 21.86 12.47 -0.39
C HIS A 25 20.57 11.89 0.19
N SER A 26 20.60 10.62 0.56
CA SER A 26 19.53 9.99 1.32
C SER A 26 19.58 10.51 2.76
N CYS A 27 18.65 11.39 3.14
CA CYS A 27 18.41 11.57 4.56
C CYS A 27 17.55 10.43 5.07
N ASN A 28 18.11 9.68 6.02
CA ASN A 28 17.38 8.75 6.86
C ASN A 28 16.56 9.54 7.89
N LEU A 29 15.62 10.36 7.43
CA LEU A 29 14.48 10.71 8.27
C LEU A 29 13.59 9.47 8.31
N ASP A 30 13.67 8.74 9.41
CA ASP A 30 12.81 7.59 9.73
C ASP A 30 11.39 8.08 10.03
N LEU A 31 10.71 8.46 8.97
CA LEU A 31 9.32 8.87 9.01
C LEU A 31 8.46 7.61 8.95
N PRO A 32 7.33 7.58 9.64
CA PRO A 32 6.39 6.47 9.51
C PRO A 32 5.92 6.41 8.05
N GLN A 33 6.39 5.38 7.35
CA GLN A 33 6.08 5.08 5.95
C GLN A 33 5.36 3.75 5.88
N ILE A 34 4.44 3.60 4.92
CA ILE A 34 3.70 2.37 4.73
C ILE A 34 4.17 1.74 3.42
N ALA A 35 4.96 0.67 3.50
CA ALA A 35 5.40 -0.09 2.34
C ALA A 35 4.34 -1.13 1.96
N VAL A 36 3.90 -1.10 0.72
CA VAL A 36 2.89 -2.02 0.19
C VAL A 36 3.61 -3.17 -0.48
N VAL A 37 3.54 -4.35 0.14
CA VAL A 37 4.25 -5.55 -0.32
C VAL A 37 3.24 -6.61 -0.73
N GLY A 38 3.51 -7.29 -1.84
CA GLY A 38 2.62 -8.33 -2.35
C GLY A 38 3.09 -8.87 -3.68
N GLY A 39 2.70 -10.11 -3.98
CA GLY A 39 2.95 -10.73 -5.28
C GLY A 39 2.40 -9.90 -6.44
N GLN A 40 2.87 -10.20 -7.64
CA GLN A 40 2.29 -9.64 -8.86
C GLN A 40 0.77 -9.92 -8.89
N SER A 41 -0.02 -8.92 -9.27
CA SER A 41 -1.49 -9.04 -9.35
C SER A 41 -2.21 -9.33 -8.02
N ALA A 42 -1.57 -9.17 -6.86
CA ALA A 42 -2.20 -9.28 -5.54
C ALA A 42 -3.24 -8.17 -5.26
N GLY A 43 -3.33 -7.15 -6.12
CA GLY A 43 -4.28 -6.04 -5.95
C GLY A 43 -3.71 -4.80 -5.23
N LYS A 44 -2.38 -4.68 -5.12
CA LYS A 44 -1.68 -3.53 -4.50
C LYS A 44 -2.16 -2.18 -5.07
N SER A 45 -2.06 -2.02 -6.39
CA SER A 45 -2.44 -0.79 -7.08
C SER A 45 -3.92 -0.45 -6.86
N SER A 46 -4.80 -1.46 -6.87
CA SER A 46 -6.23 -1.27 -6.60
C SER A 46 -6.51 -0.79 -5.18
N VAL A 47 -5.77 -1.29 -4.19
CA VAL A 47 -5.88 -0.80 -2.80
C VAL A 47 -5.48 0.68 -2.71
N LEU A 48 -4.40 1.07 -3.40
CA LEU A 48 -3.93 2.45 -3.43
C LEU A 48 -4.89 3.39 -4.16
N GLU A 49 -5.42 2.98 -5.30
CA GLU A 49 -6.41 3.75 -6.07
C GLU A 49 -7.72 3.93 -5.30
N ASN A 50 -8.16 2.91 -4.55
CA ASN A 50 -9.30 3.06 -3.66
C ASN A 50 -9.05 4.09 -2.55
N PHE A 51 -7.80 4.28 -2.11
CA PHE A 51 -7.47 5.32 -1.14
C PHE A 51 -7.52 6.72 -1.73
N VAL A 52 -7.08 6.88 -2.98
CA VAL A 52 -7.10 8.16 -3.69
C VAL A 52 -8.48 8.50 -4.22
N GLY A 53 -9.31 7.51 -4.53
CA GLY A 53 -10.60 7.72 -5.18
C GLY A 53 -10.49 8.00 -6.67
N ARG A 54 -9.35 7.67 -7.31
CA ARG A 54 -9.08 7.85 -8.74
C ARG A 54 -8.25 6.70 -9.30
N ASP A 55 -8.42 6.42 -10.59
CA ASP A 55 -7.52 5.55 -11.34
C ASP A 55 -6.32 6.36 -11.83
N PHE A 56 -5.11 6.04 -11.38
CA PHE A 56 -3.91 6.81 -11.74
C PHE A 56 -2.64 5.96 -11.79
N LEU A 57 -2.72 4.73 -11.31
CA LEU A 57 -1.59 3.81 -11.43
C LEU A 57 -1.63 3.15 -12.81
N PRO A 58 -0.46 2.86 -13.39
CA PRO A 58 -0.39 2.12 -14.64
C PRO A 58 -1.12 0.78 -14.51
N ARG A 59 -1.66 0.28 -15.63
CA ARG A 59 -2.34 -1.03 -15.70
C ARG A 59 -1.86 -1.77 -16.93
N GLY A 60 -1.60 -3.07 -16.81
CA GLY A 60 -1.15 -3.88 -17.94
C GLY A 60 -0.83 -5.31 -17.55
N SER A 61 -0.50 -6.13 -18.56
CA SER A 61 0.03 -7.47 -18.36
C SER A 61 1.53 -7.42 -18.05
N GLY A 62 2.01 -8.29 -17.15
CA GLY A 62 3.40 -8.29 -16.71
C GLY A 62 3.67 -7.41 -15.49
N ILE A 63 4.93 -7.03 -15.25
CA ILE A 63 5.31 -6.15 -14.15
C ILE A 63 4.94 -4.72 -14.53
N VAL A 64 3.90 -4.22 -13.88
CA VAL A 64 3.36 -2.88 -14.11
C VAL A 64 4.17 -1.84 -13.31
N THR A 65 4.34 -2.09 -12.01
CA THR A 65 5.19 -1.27 -11.14
C THR A 65 6.65 -1.75 -11.23
N ARG A 66 7.49 -1.08 -12.02
CA ARG A 66 8.93 -1.40 -12.19
C ARG A 66 9.88 -0.55 -11.35
N ARG A 67 9.35 0.48 -10.70
CA ARG A 67 10.07 1.40 -9.80
C ARG A 67 9.23 1.61 -8.55
N PRO A 68 9.84 1.82 -7.37
CA PRO A 68 9.10 2.24 -6.19
C PRO A 68 8.35 3.55 -6.46
N LEU A 69 7.07 3.62 -6.11
CA LEU A 69 6.29 4.85 -6.15
C LEU A 69 6.06 5.33 -4.72
N VAL A 70 6.71 6.42 -4.34
CA VAL A 70 6.46 7.12 -3.07
C VAL A 70 5.29 8.06 -3.30
N LEU A 71 4.12 7.63 -2.84
CA LEU A 71 2.85 8.33 -2.95
C LEU A 71 2.55 9.08 -1.65
N GLN A 72 2.59 10.40 -1.70
CA GLN A 72 2.23 11.28 -0.60
C GLN A 72 0.83 11.85 -0.83
N LEU A 73 -0.13 11.35 -0.07
CA LEU A 73 -1.49 11.88 -0.03
C LEU A 73 -1.53 13.05 0.94
N ILE A 74 -2.06 14.19 0.50
CA ILE A 74 -2.13 15.43 1.26
C ILE A 74 -3.57 15.96 1.18
N SER A 75 -4.21 16.11 2.32
CA SER A 75 -5.53 16.71 2.43
C SER A 75 -5.46 18.18 2.03
N ALA A 76 -6.26 18.56 1.03
CA ALA A 76 -6.29 19.91 0.47
C ALA A 76 -7.70 20.26 0.00
N THR A 77 -7.96 21.54 -0.25
CA THR A 77 -9.27 22.00 -0.76
C THR A 77 -9.49 21.69 -2.24
N ALA A 78 -8.41 21.52 -3.00
CA ALA A 78 -8.42 21.24 -4.43
C ALA A 78 -7.70 19.92 -4.74
N GLU A 79 -8.10 19.28 -5.84
CA GLU A 79 -7.56 17.99 -6.26
C GLU A 79 -6.53 18.16 -7.39
N TRP A 80 -5.29 17.75 -7.18
CA TRP A 80 -4.21 17.78 -8.18
C TRP A 80 -2.99 16.93 -7.74
N GLY A 81 -2.14 16.54 -8.69
CA GLY A 81 -0.89 15.84 -8.46
C GLY A 81 0.36 16.65 -8.81
N GLU A 82 1.46 16.40 -8.12
CA GLU A 82 2.79 16.96 -8.41
C GLU A 82 3.85 15.87 -8.37
N PHE A 83 4.68 15.79 -9.42
CA PHE A 83 5.86 14.95 -9.38
C PHE A 83 7.09 15.76 -8.96
N LEU A 84 7.95 15.14 -8.15
CA LEU A 84 9.21 15.78 -7.73
C LEU A 84 10.13 16.09 -8.92
N HIS A 85 10.10 15.28 -9.98
CA HIS A 85 10.88 15.49 -11.20
C HIS A 85 10.24 16.50 -12.18
N CYS A 86 8.99 16.90 -11.96
CA CYS A 86 8.27 17.92 -12.73
C CYS A 86 7.88 19.12 -11.85
N LYS A 87 8.85 19.70 -11.14
CA LYS A 87 8.62 20.79 -10.17
C LYS A 87 7.77 21.92 -10.76
N GLY A 88 6.69 22.28 -10.07
CA GLY A 88 5.81 23.38 -10.47
C GLY A 88 4.73 23.03 -11.50
N LYS A 89 4.78 21.83 -12.12
CA LYS A 89 3.69 21.34 -12.98
C LYS A 89 2.61 20.68 -12.12
N LYS A 90 1.41 21.25 -12.16
CA LYS A 90 0.22 20.67 -11.50
C LYS A 90 -0.53 19.79 -12.49
N PHE A 91 -0.72 18.54 -12.15
CA PHE A 91 -1.50 17.59 -12.92
C PHE A 91 -2.92 17.54 -12.35
N THR A 92 -3.90 18.02 -13.09
CA THR A 92 -5.33 17.95 -12.68
C THR A 92 -6.04 16.75 -13.28
N ASP A 93 -5.49 16.18 -14.36
CA ASP A 93 -5.96 14.94 -14.97
C ASP A 93 -5.13 13.76 -14.44
N PHE A 94 -5.80 12.78 -13.84
CA PHE A 94 -5.13 11.57 -13.32
C PHE A 94 -4.74 10.59 -14.43
N ASP A 95 -5.29 10.72 -15.64
CA ASP A 95 -4.79 9.99 -16.80
C ASP A 95 -3.42 10.53 -17.24
N GLU A 96 -3.18 11.84 -17.13
CA GLU A 96 -1.84 12.42 -17.34
C GLU A 96 -0.85 11.97 -16.25
N ILE A 97 -1.29 11.85 -14.99
CA ILE A 97 -0.47 11.29 -13.91
C ILE A 97 -0.04 9.86 -14.25
N ARG A 98 -0.98 9.03 -14.74
CA ARG A 98 -0.69 7.65 -15.16
C ARG A 98 0.36 7.62 -16.26
N GLN A 99 0.14 8.41 -17.32
CA GLN A 99 1.06 8.50 -18.46
C GLN A 99 2.45 8.99 -18.03
N GLU A 100 2.53 9.94 -17.10
CA GLU A 100 3.79 10.44 -16.57
C GLU A 100 4.53 9.35 -15.77
N ILE A 101 3.84 8.54 -14.97
CA ILE A 101 4.46 7.40 -14.26
C ILE A 101 5.05 6.41 -15.26
N GLU A 102 4.31 6.08 -16.32
CA GLU A 102 4.77 5.17 -17.38
C GLU A 102 5.98 5.73 -18.11
N ALA A 103 5.90 6.98 -18.58
CA ALA A 103 6.97 7.66 -19.29
C ALA A 103 8.25 7.77 -18.44
N GLU A 104 8.11 8.14 -17.16
CA GLU A 104 9.23 8.26 -16.24
C GLU A 104 9.85 6.90 -15.89
N THR A 105 9.03 5.84 -15.86
CA THR A 105 9.51 4.47 -15.69
C THR A 105 10.32 4.02 -16.90
N ASP A 106 9.81 4.23 -18.11
CA ASP A 106 10.48 3.85 -19.36
C ASP A 106 11.76 4.65 -19.58
N ARG A 107 11.79 5.93 -19.19
CA ARG A 107 12.98 6.78 -19.29
C ARG A 107 14.17 6.22 -18.50
N VAL A 108 13.92 5.57 -17.36
CA VAL A 108 14.98 5.06 -16.48
C VAL A 108 15.27 3.58 -16.71
N THR A 109 14.24 2.77 -16.93
CA THR A 109 14.38 1.30 -17.05
C THR A 109 14.52 0.81 -18.49
N GLY A 110 14.30 1.70 -19.47
CA GLY A 110 14.20 1.36 -20.87
C GLY A 110 12.95 0.51 -21.19
N ALA A 111 12.83 0.13 -22.46
CA ALA A 111 11.74 -0.72 -22.92
C ALA A 111 11.89 -2.20 -22.52
N ASN A 112 13.08 -2.63 -22.06
CA ASN A 112 13.43 -4.02 -21.80
C ASN A 112 12.87 -4.58 -20.47
N LYS A 113 11.76 -4.02 -19.95
CA LYS A 113 11.05 -4.49 -18.74
C LYS A 113 11.93 -4.64 -17.48
N GLY A 114 13.08 -3.97 -17.42
CA GLY A 114 13.94 -3.93 -16.24
C GLY A 114 13.28 -3.20 -15.07
N ILE A 115 13.84 -3.35 -13.87
CA ILE A 115 13.40 -2.61 -12.68
C ILE A 115 14.49 -1.62 -12.23
N SER A 116 14.11 -0.61 -11.47
CA SER A 116 15.07 0.32 -10.87
C SER A 116 14.67 0.67 -9.44
N PRO A 117 15.62 0.69 -8.49
CA PRO A 117 15.33 1.05 -7.10
C PRO A 117 15.09 2.56 -6.92
N VAL A 118 15.34 3.37 -7.97
CA VAL A 118 15.17 4.83 -7.91
C VAL A 118 13.68 5.18 -7.86
N PRO A 119 13.18 5.77 -6.76
CA PRO A 119 11.76 6.01 -6.58
C PRO A 119 11.23 7.09 -7.53
N ILE A 120 9.94 6.99 -7.86
CA ILE A 120 9.14 8.10 -8.39
C ILE A 120 8.42 8.73 -7.19
N ASN A 121 8.55 10.03 -7.01
CA ASN A 121 7.90 10.74 -5.90
C ASN A 121 6.71 11.53 -6.46
N LEU A 122 5.51 11.14 -6.02
CA LEU A 122 4.24 11.74 -6.42
C LEU A 122 3.50 12.24 -5.19
N ARG A 123 3.13 13.53 -5.20
CA ARG A 123 2.20 14.12 -4.25
C ARG A 123 0.83 14.21 -4.87
N VAL A 124 -0.19 13.76 -4.16
CA VAL A 124 -1.58 13.94 -4.54
C VAL A 124 -2.26 14.76 -3.45
N TYR A 125 -2.71 15.94 -3.85
CA TYR A 125 -3.52 16.82 -3.03
C TYR A 125 -4.99 16.51 -3.34
N SER A 126 -5.84 16.27 -2.33
CA SER A 126 -7.27 16.02 -2.54
C SER A 126 -8.08 16.28 -1.25
N PRO A 127 -9.34 16.74 -1.33
CA PRO A 127 -10.21 16.85 -0.16
C PRO A 127 -10.71 15.48 0.34
N HIS A 128 -10.50 14.43 -0.45
CA HIS A 128 -11.03 13.08 -0.18
C HIS A 128 -10.00 12.14 0.45
N VAL A 129 -8.75 12.60 0.63
CA VAL A 129 -7.66 11.79 1.17
C VAL A 129 -7.24 12.25 2.56
N LEU A 130 -6.73 11.29 3.34
CA LEU A 130 -6.02 11.57 4.58
C LEU A 130 -4.53 11.80 4.28
N ASN A 131 -3.84 12.54 5.14
CA ASN A 131 -2.41 12.75 5.00
C ASN A 131 -1.67 11.41 5.19
N LEU A 132 -1.21 10.74 4.14
CA LEU A 132 -0.61 9.41 4.23
C LEU A 132 0.56 9.31 3.25
N THR A 133 1.63 8.62 3.65
CA THR A 133 2.74 8.28 2.75
C THR A 133 2.76 6.77 2.54
N LEU A 134 2.49 6.36 1.31
CA LEU A 134 2.44 4.98 0.87
C LEU A 134 3.59 4.75 -0.13
N ILE A 135 4.25 3.62 -0.04
CA ILE A 135 5.30 3.23 -0.97
C ILE A 135 4.79 1.99 -1.72
N ASP A 136 4.38 2.17 -2.97
CA ASP A 136 4.08 1.04 -3.85
C ASP A 136 5.39 0.43 -4.32
N LEU A 137 5.56 -0.86 -4.09
CA LEU A 137 6.75 -1.60 -4.48
C LEU A 137 6.42 -2.58 -5.61
N PRO A 138 7.39 -2.88 -6.49
CA PRO A 138 7.22 -3.90 -7.51
C PRO A 138 6.69 -5.21 -6.94
N GLY A 139 5.73 -5.82 -7.66
CA GLY A 139 5.17 -7.09 -7.25
C GLY A 139 6.14 -8.24 -7.50
N ILE A 140 6.28 -9.12 -6.51
CA ILE A 140 7.17 -10.29 -6.62
C ILE A 140 6.67 -11.20 -7.74
N THR A 141 7.56 -11.60 -8.63
CA THR A 141 7.32 -12.58 -9.69
C THR A 141 8.32 -13.72 -9.51
N LYS A 142 7.86 -14.97 -9.69
CA LYS A 142 8.70 -16.17 -9.56
C LYS A 142 9.31 -16.64 -10.88
N VAL A 143 8.72 -16.18 -11.99
CA VAL A 143 9.13 -16.58 -13.33
C VAL A 143 9.30 -15.30 -14.16
N PRO A 144 10.50 -15.06 -14.73
CA PRO A 144 10.72 -13.93 -15.61
C PRO A 144 9.87 -14.08 -16.87
N VAL A 145 9.26 -12.97 -17.32
CA VAL A 145 8.44 -12.95 -18.54
C VAL A 145 8.96 -11.90 -19.53
N GLY A 146 9.03 -12.27 -20.81
CA GLY A 146 9.59 -11.41 -21.86
C GLY A 146 11.09 -11.17 -21.64
N ASP A 147 11.52 -9.91 -21.71
CA ASP A 147 12.94 -9.52 -21.61
C ASP A 147 13.43 -9.32 -20.17
N GLN A 148 12.68 -9.82 -19.18
CA GLN A 148 13.07 -9.71 -17.77
C GLN A 148 14.32 -10.55 -17.48
N PRO A 149 15.22 -10.02 -16.63
CA PRO A 149 16.42 -10.76 -16.27
C PRO A 149 16.07 -11.98 -15.39
N VAL A 150 16.91 -13.02 -15.44
CA VAL A 150 16.64 -14.30 -14.75
C VAL A 150 16.59 -14.14 -13.23
N ASP A 151 17.30 -13.16 -12.70
CA ASP A 151 17.38 -12.79 -11.28
C ASP A 151 16.35 -11.73 -10.87
N ILE A 152 15.31 -11.49 -11.68
CA ILE A 152 14.28 -10.45 -11.39
C ILE A 152 13.61 -10.62 -10.03
N GLU A 153 13.35 -11.86 -9.61
CA GLU A 153 12.79 -12.15 -8.29
C GLU A 153 13.69 -11.63 -7.16
N GLN A 154 15.00 -11.90 -7.27
CA GLN A 154 15.98 -11.46 -6.30
C GLN A 154 16.10 -9.94 -6.28
N GLN A 155 16.17 -9.29 -7.45
CA GLN A 155 16.24 -7.83 -7.53
C GLN A 155 15.02 -7.14 -6.90
N ILE A 156 13.80 -7.66 -7.15
CA ILE A 156 12.58 -7.15 -6.52
C ILE A 156 12.62 -7.35 -5.01
N ARG A 157 13.03 -8.54 -4.55
CA ARG A 157 13.15 -8.83 -3.12
C ARG A 157 14.15 -7.90 -2.44
N GLU A 158 15.33 -7.72 -3.00
CA GLU A 158 16.35 -6.80 -2.48
C GLU A 158 15.83 -5.36 -2.42
N MET A 159 15.12 -4.92 -3.46
CA MET A 159 14.49 -3.60 -3.49
C MET A 159 13.45 -3.45 -2.37
N ILE A 160 12.56 -4.43 -2.17
CA ILE A 160 11.57 -4.40 -1.10
C ILE A 160 12.25 -4.32 0.27
N MET A 161 13.30 -5.13 0.49
CA MET A 161 14.04 -5.19 1.75
C MET A 161 14.67 -3.85 2.14
N GLN A 162 15.07 -3.01 1.18
CA GLN A 162 15.59 -1.67 1.46
C GLN A 162 14.58 -0.75 2.16
N PHE A 163 13.28 -1.01 1.98
CA PHE A 163 12.20 -0.27 2.64
C PHE A 163 11.75 -0.96 3.93
N ILE A 164 11.42 -2.25 3.87
CA ILE A 164 10.75 -2.94 4.99
C ILE A 164 11.66 -3.33 6.15
N THR A 165 12.99 -3.30 5.97
CA THR A 165 13.95 -3.53 7.07
C THR A 165 13.96 -2.39 8.09
N ARG A 166 13.46 -1.20 7.72
CA ARG A 166 13.39 -0.06 8.63
C ARG A 166 12.30 -0.30 9.68
N GLU A 167 12.64 -0.18 10.95
CA GLU A 167 11.69 -0.37 12.07
C GLU A 167 10.54 0.64 12.06
N SER A 168 10.80 1.84 11.54
CA SER A 168 9.82 2.91 11.31
C SER A 168 8.82 2.60 10.19
N CYS A 169 9.10 1.60 9.34
CA CYS A 169 8.28 1.25 8.20
C CYS A 169 7.19 0.24 8.59
N LEU A 170 5.93 0.65 8.40
CA LEU A 170 4.78 -0.23 8.48
C LEU A 170 4.71 -1.07 7.20
N ILE A 171 4.45 -2.37 7.35
CA ILE A 171 4.32 -3.29 6.22
C ILE A 171 2.84 -3.54 5.97
N LEU A 172 2.37 -3.16 4.79
CA LEU A 172 1.05 -3.54 4.29
C LEU A 172 1.19 -4.79 3.41
N ALA A 173 0.98 -5.97 4.01
CA ALA A 173 1.15 -7.25 3.34
C ALA A 173 -0.14 -7.65 2.60
N VAL A 174 -0.18 -7.36 1.30
CA VAL A 174 -1.32 -7.61 0.42
C VAL A 174 -1.26 -9.02 -0.14
N THR A 175 -2.25 -9.85 0.21
CA THR A 175 -2.39 -11.24 -0.26
C THR A 175 -3.77 -11.46 -0.87
N PRO A 176 -3.88 -12.08 -2.05
CA PRO A 176 -5.18 -12.43 -2.60
C PRO A 176 -5.76 -13.68 -1.92
N ALA A 177 -7.06 -13.67 -1.65
CA ALA A 177 -7.77 -14.72 -0.92
C ALA A 177 -7.91 -16.03 -1.71
N ASN A 178 -7.87 -15.95 -3.04
CA ASN A 178 -7.95 -17.10 -3.93
C ASN A 178 -6.62 -17.88 -4.06
N THR A 179 -5.68 -17.63 -3.14
CA THR A 179 -4.41 -18.36 -3.03
C THR A 179 -4.19 -18.75 -1.58
N ASP A 180 -3.50 -19.87 -1.35
CA ASP A 180 -3.16 -20.29 0.01
C ASP A 180 -2.25 -19.24 0.68
N LEU A 181 -2.68 -18.76 1.85
CA LEU A 181 -1.97 -17.76 2.63
C LEU A 181 -0.56 -18.22 3.03
N ALA A 182 -0.36 -19.53 3.23
CA ALA A 182 0.95 -20.08 3.55
C ALA A 182 1.99 -19.85 2.44
N ASN A 183 1.53 -19.63 1.20
CA ASN A 183 2.36 -19.33 0.04
C ASN A 183 2.47 -17.82 -0.25
N SER A 184 1.99 -16.96 0.66
CA SER A 184 2.07 -15.51 0.50
C SER A 184 3.52 -15.01 0.61
N ASP A 185 4.07 -14.56 -0.51
CA ASP A 185 5.38 -13.93 -0.56
C ASP A 185 5.42 -12.65 0.30
N ALA A 186 4.27 -11.95 0.43
CA ALA A 186 4.15 -10.74 1.25
C ALA A 186 4.36 -11.03 2.74
N LEU A 187 3.67 -12.05 3.25
CA LEU A 187 3.76 -12.44 4.66
C LEU A 187 5.10 -13.10 4.98
N LYS A 188 5.67 -13.86 4.03
CA LYS A 188 7.03 -14.41 4.18
C LYS A 188 8.06 -13.30 4.36
N LEU A 189 8.07 -12.30 3.47
CA LEU A 189 8.97 -11.14 3.61
C LEU A 189 8.73 -10.36 4.89
N ALA A 190 7.46 -10.16 5.26
CA ALA A 190 7.12 -9.47 6.50
C ALA A 190 7.67 -10.24 7.72
N LYS A 191 7.56 -11.57 7.76
CA LYS A 191 8.10 -12.39 8.86
C LYS A 191 9.62 -12.38 8.94
N ASP A 192 10.32 -12.20 7.82
CA ASP A 192 11.79 -12.10 7.81
C ASP A 192 12.29 -10.84 8.56
N VAL A 193 11.51 -9.75 8.56
CA VAL A 193 11.89 -8.45 9.17
C VAL A 193 11.03 -8.02 10.37
N ASP A 194 9.88 -8.67 10.57
CA ASP A 194 8.93 -8.46 11.67
C ASP A 194 8.36 -9.82 12.14
N PRO A 195 9.19 -10.69 12.77
CA PRO A 195 8.78 -12.03 13.17
C PRO A 195 7.58 -12.04 14.13
N GLN A 196 7.51 -11.03 15.01
CA GLN A 196 6.45 -10.84 16.00
C GLN A 196 5.17 -10.22 15.39
N GLY A 197 5.22 -9.72 14.15
CA GLY A 197 4.06 -9.12 13.47
C GLY A 197 3.57 -7.82 14.13
N LEU A 198 4.48 -7.02 14.69
CA LEU A 198 4.18 -5.78 15.42
C LEU A 198 3.83 -4.61 14.49
N ARG A 199 4.46 -4.56 13.31
CA ARG A 199 4.35 -3.48 12.33
C ARG A 199 3.84 -3.96 10.98
N THR A 200 3.32 -5.19 10.92
CA THR A 200 2.70 -5.77 9.73
C THR A 200 1.17 -5.74 9.86
N ILE A 201 0.51 -5.24 8.81
CA ILE A 201 -0.94 -5.30 8.62
C ILE A 201 -1.21 -6.21 7.43
N GLY A 202 -2.02 -7.25 7.63
CA GLY A 202 -2.46 -8.12 6.56
C GLY A 202 -3.64 -7.52 5.79
N VAL A 203 -3.56 -7.47 4.46
CA VAL A 203 -4.69 -7.09 3.61
C VAL A 203 -5.04 -8.28 2.73
N ILE A 204 -6.29 -8.73 2.83
CA ILE A 204 -6.80 -9.85 2.04
C ILE A 204 -7.67 -9.32 0.91
N THR A 205 -7.22 -9.45 -0.34
CA THR A 205 -7.95 -8.98 -1.53
C THR A 205 -8.68 -10.13 -2.21
N LYS A 206 -9.52 -9.85 -3.22
CA LYS A 206 -10.15 -10.88 -4.08
C LYS A 206 -10.99 -11.93 -3.32
N LEU A 207 -11.60 -11.53 -2.20
CA LEU A 207 -12.49 -12.40 -1.41
C LEU A 207 -13.72 -12.85 -2.19
N ASP A 208 -14.12 -12.07 -3.19
CA ASP A 208 -15.20 -12.33 -4.14
C ASP A 208 -14.86 -13.39 -5.20
N LEU A 209 -13.57 -13.74 -5.34
CA LEU A 209 -13.06 -14.70 -6.33
C LEU A 209 -12.61 -16.02 -5.68
N MET A 210 -13.00 -16.28 -4.44
CA MET A 210 -12.76 -17.57 -3.78
C MET A 210 -13.68 -18.64 -4.35
N ASP A 211 -13.21 -19.89 -4.36
CA ASP A 211 -13.99 -21.03 -4.84
C ASP A 211 -15.22 -21.24 -3.96
N GLU A 212 -16.35 -21.59 -4.58
CA GLU A 212 -17.58 -21.88 -3.86
C GLU A 212 -17.36 -22.97 -2.80
N GLY A 213 -17.83 -22.72 -1.58
CA GLY A 213 -17.61 -23.62 -0.44
C GLY A 213 -16.32 -23.36 0.35
N THR A 214 -15.48 -22.42 -0.09
CA THR A 214 -14.31 -21.95 0.67
C THR A 214 -14.50 -20.54 1.21
N ASP A 215 -13.80 -20.20 2.29
CA ASP A 215 -13.74 -18.83 2.81
C ASP A 215 -12.40 -18.56 3.49
N ALA A 216 -12.10 -17.28 3.72
CA ALA A 216 -10.91 -16.80 4.40
C ALA A 216 -11.19 -16.42 5.87
N ARG A 217 -12.21 -17.01 6.50
CA ARG A 217 -12.67 -16.59 7.83
C ARG A 217 -11.58 -16.71 8.89
N ASP A 218 -10.87 -17.84 8.93
CA ASP A 218 -9.82 -18.07 9.92
C ASP A 218 -8.62 -17.12 9.75
N VAL A 219 -8.39 -16.64 8.53
CA VAL A 219 -7.39 -15.61 8.23
C VAL A 219 -7.87 -14.26 8.76
N LEU A 220 -9.09 -13.86 8.42
CA LEU A 220 -9.66 -12.57 8.82
C LEU A 220 -9.94 -12.48 10.33
N GLU A 221 -10.19 -13.62 11.00
CA GLU A 221 -10.28 -13.73 12.46
C GLU A 221 -8.91 -13.82 13.15
N ASN A 222 -7.81 -13.71 12.38
CA ASN A 222 -6.43 -13.70 12.88
C ASN A 222 -6.01 -14.99 13.59
N LYS A 223 -6.58 -16.14 13.20
CA LYS A 223 -6.31 -17.46 13.83
C LYS A 223 -5.20 -18.24 13.12
N LEU A 224 -5.16 -18.17 11.79
CA LEU A 224 -4.25 -19.01 10.99
C LEU A 224 -2.79 -18.55 11.04
N LEU A 225 -2.53 -17.27 10.79
CA LEU A 225 -1.20 -16.64 10.91
C LEU A 225 -1.33 -15.34 11.70
N PRO A 226 -1.25 -15.35 13.03
CA PRO A 226 -1.54 -14.18 13.83
C PRO A 226 -0.59 -12.99 13.56
N LEU A 227 -1.18 -11.82 13.33
CA LEU A 227 -0.51 -10.51 13.28
C LEU A 227 -1.06 -9.62 14.41
N ARG A 228 -0.21 -8.80 15.06
CA ARG A 228 -0.66 -7.93 16.17
C ARG A 228 -1.68 -6.90 15.71
N ARG A 229 -1.59 -6.46 14.45
CA ARG A 229 -2.53 -5.51 13.83
C ARG A 229 -3.65 -6.19 13.03
N GLY A 230 -3.66 -7.53 13.01
CA GLY A 230 -4.69 -8.34 12.37
C GLY A 230 -4.73 -8.23 10.85
N TYR A 231 -5.86 -8.65 10.29
CA TYR A 231 -6.14 -8.68 8.86
C TYR A 231 -7.37 -7.85 8.52
N ILE A 232 -7.36 -7.22 7.35
CA ILE A 232 -8.49 -6.49 6.80
C ILE A 232 -8.77 -7.01 5.39
N GLY A 233 -9.97 -7.54 5.20
CA GLY A 233 -10.47 -7.95 3.91
C GLY A 233 -10.94 -6.75 3.09
N VAL A 234 -10.62 -6.72 1.80
CA VAL A 234 -11.08 -5.70 0.85
C VAL A 234 -11.56 -6.35 -0.45
N VAL A 235 -12.57 -5.76 -1.07
CA VAL A 235 -13.09 -6.18 -2.37
C VAL A 235 -12.94 -5.03 -3.35
N ASN A 236 -12.06 -5.22 -4.31
CA ASN A 236 -11.71 -4.20 -5.29
C ASN A 236 -12.56 -4.34 -6.56
N ARG A 237 -12.53 -3.32 -7.43
CA ARG A 237 -13.10 -3.42 -8.78
C ARG A 237 -12.42 -4.56 -9.55
N SER A 238 -13.22 -5.39 -10.22
CA SER A 238 -12.72 -6.40 -11.16
C SER A 238 -12.16 -5.72 -12.42
N GLN A 239 -11.42 -6.46 -13.26
CA GLN A 239 -10.96 -5.92 -14.54
C GLN A 239 -12.12 -5.44 -15.41
N LYS A 240 -13.23 -6.19 -15.42
CA LYS A 240 -14.46 -5.81 -16.13
C LYS A 240 -15.07 -4.51 -15.59
N ASP A 241 -15.05 -4.32 -14.27
CA ASP A 241 -15.51 -3.08 -13.64
C ASP A 241 -14.63 -1.89 -14.03
N ILE A 242 -13.31 -2.09 -14.13
CA ILE A 242 -12.34 -1.06 -14.54
C ILE A 242 -12.56 -0.69 -16.01
N ASP A 243 -12.65 -1.67 -16.89
CA ASP A 243 -12.90 -1.46 -18.33
C ASP A 243 -14.25 -0.76 -18.56
N GLY A 244 -15.25 -1.09 -17.73
CA GLY A 244 -16.56 -0.44 -17.69
C GLY A 244 -16.59 0.90 -16.96
N LYS A 245 -15.44 1.44 -16.52
CA LYS A 245 -15.30 2.69 -15.76
C LYS A 245 -16.26 2.79 -14.56
N LYS A 246 -16.45 1.68 -13.85
CA LYS A 246 -17.26 1.66 -12.63
C LYS A 246 -16.68 2.63 -11.62
N ASP A 247 -17.55 3.52 -11.15
CA ASP A 247 -17.21 4.54 -10.17
C ASP A 247 -16.75 3.92 -8.83
N ILE A 248 -15.82 4.59 -8.17
CA ILE A 248 -15.23 4.10 -6.91
C ILE A 248 -16.26 4.13 -5.79
N LYS A 249 -17.19 5.09 -5.74
CA LYS A 249 -18.26 5.09 -4.74
C LYS A 249 -19.15 3.86 -4.89
N ALA A 250 -19.52 3.52 -6.13
CA ALA A 250 -20.28 2.30 -6.42
C ALA A 250 -19.49 1.03 -6.05
N ALA A 251 -18.17 1.04 -6.19
CA ALA A 251 -17.32 -0.07 -5.75
C ALA A 251 -17.30 -0.22 -4.22
N LEU A 252 -17.20 0.87 -3.46
CA LEU A 252 -17.26 0.86 -1.99
C LEU A 252 -18.64 0.40 -1.47
N GLU A 253 -19.72 0.80 -2.14
CA GLU A 253 -21.06 0.31 -1.81
C GLU A 253 -21.20 -1.19 -2.09
N ALA A 254 -20.65 -1.68 -3.21
CA ALA A 254 -20.61 -3.10 -3.54
C ALA A 254 -19.77 -3.91 -2.53
N GLU A 255 -18.60 -3.39 -2.12
CA GLU A 255 -17.76 -3.98 -1.07
C GLU A 255 -18.51 -4.08 0.26
N ARG A 256 -19.16 -2.99 0.69
CA ARG A 256 -19.97 -3.02 1.92
C ARG A 256 -21.10 -4.04 1.84
N LYS A 257 -21.79 -4.11 0.70
CA LYS A 257 -22.84 -5.10 0.45
C LYS A 257 -22.29 -6.52 0.54
N PHE A 258 -21.14 -6.80 -0.08
CA PHE A 258 -20.49 -8.10 -0.04
C PHE A 258 -20.29 -8.58 1.40
N PHE A 259 -19.63 -7.77 2.25
CA PHE A 259 -19.37 -8.16 3.64
C PHE A 259 -20.65 -8.32 4.46
N LEU A 260 -21.68 -7.50 4.22
CA LEU A 260 -22.96 -7.61 4.93
C LEU A 260 -23.79 -8.84 4.49
N SER A 261 -23.67 -9.26 3.23
CA SER A 261 -24.41 -10.40 2.69
C SER A 261 -23.71 -11.75 2.86
N HIS A 262 -22.37 -11.77 2.96
CA HIS A 262 -21.61 -13.02 2.98
C HIS A 262 -21.77 -13.76 4.32
N PRO A 263 -22.26 -15.02 4.33
CA PRO A 263 -22.53 -15.77 5.57
C PRO A 263 -21.33 -15.87 6.51
N SER A 264 -20.13 -16.11 5.97
CA SER A 264 -18.90 -16.25 6.76
C SER A 264 -18.30 -14.93 7.27
N TYR A 265 -18.70 -13.78 6.72
CA TYR A 265 -18.06 -12.48 7.04
C TYR A 265 -19.03 -11.46 7.64
N ARG A 266 -20.34 -11.71 7.63
CA ARG A 266 -21.36 -10.77 8.10
C ARG A 266 -21.13 -10.27 9.53
N HIS A 267 -20.70 -11.14 10.44
CA HIS A 267 -20.45 -10.77 11.83
C HIS A 267 -19.22 -9.85 12.01
N MET A 268 -18.33 -9.79 11.02
CA MET A 268 -17.13 -8.97 11.04
C MET A 268 -17.18 -7.81 10.04
N ALA A 269 -18.32 -7.57 9.36
CA ALA A 269 -18.44 -6.58 8.30
C ALA A 269 -17.98 -5.16 8.68
N GLU A 270 -18.23 -4.73 9.92
CA GLU A 270 -17.80 -3.42 10.44
C GLU A 270 -16.27 -3.30 10.64
N LYS A 271 -15.56 -4.44 10.67
CA LYS A 271 -14.09 -4.53 10.77
C LYS A 271 -13.42 -4.79 9.41
N MET A 272 -14.18 -4.79 8.32
CA MET A 272 -13.69 -5.09 6.98
C MET A 272 -13.91 -3.90 6.02
N GLY A 273 -13.32 -4.01 4.84
CA GLY A 273 -13.46 -3.07 3.73
C GLY A 273 -12.42 -1.95 3.71
N THR A 274 -12.33 -1.30 2.57
CA THR A 274 -11.42 -0.19 2.28
C THR A 274 -11.57 0.96 3.29
N PRO A 275 -12.78 1.40 3.69
CA PRO A 275 -12.91 2.48 4.67
C PRO A 275 -12.33 2.12 6.04
N ARG A 276 -12.42 0.85 6.46
CA ARG A 276 -11.80 0.39 7.71
C ARG A 276 -10.28 0.38 7.57
N LEU A 277 -9.76 -0.09 6.44
CA LEU A 277 -8.32 -0.10 6.17
C LEU A 277 -7.73 1.32 6.24
N GLN A 278 -8.36 2.31 5.60
CA GLN A 278 -7.94 3.71 5.68
C GLN A 278 -7.88 4.24 7.12
N ARG A 279 -8.90 3.94 7.94
CA ARG A 279 -8.92 4.35 9.35
C ARG A 279 -7.77 3.72 10.13
N VAL A 280 -7.54 2.42 9.96
CA VAL A 280 -6.44 1.72 10.65
C VAL A 280 -5.10 2.30 10.24
N LEU A 281 -4.84 2.54 8.96
CA LEU A 281 -3.58 3.15 8.51
C LEU A 281 -3.37 4.56 9.10
N ASN A 282 -4.45 5.32 9.28
CA ASN A 282 -4.39 6.64 9.89
C ASN A 282 -4.17 6.59 11.42
N GLU A 283 -4.81 5.64 12.13
CA GLU A 283 -4.63 5.41 13.57
C GLU A 283 -3.17 5.02 13.87
N VAL A 284 -2.58 4.16 13.04
CA VAL A 284 -1.21 3.66 13.24
C VAL A 284 -0.14 4.73 12.98
N ARG A 285 -0.45 5.74 12.17
CA ARG A 285 0.43 6.88 11.93
C ARG A 285 0.51 7.80 13.15
N ASP A 286 -0.51 7.83 14.02
CA ASP A 286 -0.51 8.65 15.22
C ASP A 286 -0.07 7.80 16.43
N PRO A 287 1.16 7.97 16.96
CA PRO A 287 1.61 7.22 18.13
C PRO A 287 0.73 7.44 19.37
N LEU A 288 -0.07 8.51 19.40
CA LEU A 288 -1.02 8.84 20.47
C LEU A 288 -2.40 8.17 20.29
N LEU A 289 -2.67 7.55 19.14
CA LEU A 289 -3.89 6.77 18.87
C LEU A 289 -3.65 5.25 18.80
N ALA A 290 -2.39 4.81 18.86
CA ALA A 290 -2.08 3.41 19.03
C ALA A 290 -2.62 2.95 20.40
N PRO A 291 -3.36 1.83 20.49
CA PRO A 291 -3.76 1.29 21.79
C PRO A 291 -2.49 1.01 22.59
N ASP A 292 -2.44 1.56 23.81
CA ASP A 292 -1.32 1.35 24.72
C ASP A 292 -0.99 -0.15 24.80
N PRO A 293 0.30 -0.52 24.82
CA PRO A 293 0.65 -1.89 25.15
C PRO A 293 0.04 -2.24 26.52
N PRO A 294 -0.46 -3.48 26.72
CA PRO A 294 -0.94 -3.90 28.02
C PRO A 294 0.12 -3.59 29.08
N VAL A 295 -0.34 -3.03 30.21
CA VAL A 295 0.43 -2.34 31.26
C VAL A 295 1.51 -3.23 31.94
N GLU A 296 1.61 -4.51 31.58
CA GLU A 296 2.52 -5.46 32.23
C GLU A 296 4.02 -5.30 31.87
N ASN A 297 4.38 -4.52 30.84
CA ASN A 297 5.78 -4.44 30.38
C ASN A 297 6.62 -3.26 30.90
N TYR A 298 6.13 -2.46 31.85
CA TYR A 298 6.90 -1.30 32.37
C TYR A 298 7.75 -1.57 33.62
N TRP A 299 7.67 -2.75 34.23
CA TRP A 299 8.35 -3.00 35.53
C TRP A 299 9.74 -3.65 35.44
N TYR A 300 10.23 -4.05 34.27
CA TYR A 300 11.53 -4.76 34.15
C TYR A 300 12.69 -3.94 33.57
N ARG A 301 12.56 -2.60 33.46
CA ARG A 301 13.65 -1.75 32.93
C ARG A 301 14.40 -0.90 33.96
N PHE A 302 14.18 -1.13 35.25
CA PHE A 302 14.98 -0.52 36.31
C PHE A 302 15.25 -1.51 37.43
N TYR A 303 16.04 -2.55 37.17
CA TYR A 303 16.98 -3.18 38.11
C TYR A 303 18.04 -3.94 37.32
#